data_AF-A0A563VZT9-F1
#
_entry.id   AF-A0A563VZT9-F1
#
_cell.length_a   1.000
_cell.length_b   1.000
_cell.length_c   1.000
_cell.angle_alpha   90.00
_cell.angle_beta   90.00
_cell.angle_gamma   90.00
#
_symmetry.space_group_name_H-M   'P 1'
#
loop_
_entity.id
_entity.type
_entity.pdbx_description
1 polymer ?
#
loop_
_entity_poly.entity_id
_entity_poly.type
_entity_poly.pdbx_seq_one_letter_code
_entity_poly.pdbx_strand_id
1 'polypeptide(L)'
;MLAHWAIRSLIFRASTTTERSSLQFSFTSTLRILRRAISGFQQALPSSLPCFFYWLISEVAEQIIPNRQGRTNPRVVNWTFGIRATK
;
A
#
# COMPACT_ATOMS: atom_id res chain seq x y z
N MET A 1 -12.66 11.73 8.84
CA MET A 1 -13.26 10.42 8.45
C MET A 1 -13.51 10.30 6.94
N LEU A 2 -13.99 11.33 6.22
CA LEU A 2 -14.27 11.27 4.77
C LEU A 2 -13.07 10.83 3.90
N ALA A 3 -11.90 11.45 4.08
CA ALA A 3 -10.70 11.10 3.29
C ALA A 3 -10.27 9.63 3.49
N HIS A 4 -10.37 9.13 4.72
CA HIS A 4 -10.04 7.74 5.03
C HIS A 4 -10.99 6.78 4.30
N TRP A 5 -12.30 7.04 4.37
CA TRP A 5 -13.30 6.26 3.65
C TRP A 5 -13.04 6.28 2.14
N ALA A 6 -12.74 7.46 1.56
CA ALA A 6 -12.46 7.59 0.13
C ALA A 6 -11.26 6.73 -0.31
N ILE A 7 -10.17 6.75 0.46
CA ILE A 7 -8.99 5.93 0.19
C ILE A 7 -9.32 4.43 0.30
N ARG A 8 -10.08 4.03 1.32
CA ARG A 8 -10.49 2.62 1.49
C ARG A 8 -11.40 2.15 0.35
N SER A 9 -12.32 2.99 -0.12
CA SER A 9 -13.15 2.71 -1.29
C SER A 9 -12.34 2.61 -2.59
N LEU A 10 -11.26 3.40 -2.72
CA LEU A 10 -10.33 3.31 -3.85
C LEU A 10 -9.56 1.98 -3.84
N ILE A 11 -9.03 1.60 -2.66
CA ILE A 11 -8.35 0.32 -2.47
C ILE A 11 -9.30 -0.85 -2.75
N PHE A 12 -10.55 -0.77 -2.28
CA PHE A 12 -11.55 -1.79 -2.55
C PHE A 12 -11.77 -1.98 -4.05
N ARG A 13 -11.90 -0.89 -4.82
CA ARG A 13 -12.00 -0.96 -6.29
C ARG A 13 -10.76 -1.58 -6.94
N ALA A 14 -9.55 -1.20 -6.52
CA ALA A 14 -8.32 -1.81 -7.03
C ALA A 14 -8.21 -3.31 -6.65
N SER A 15 -8.76 -3.71 -5.51
CA SER A 15 -8.81 -5.11 -5.11
C SER A 15 -9.77 -5.94 -5.99
N THR A 16 -10.90 -5.33 -6.41
CA THR A 16 -11.83 -6.00 -7.33
C THR A 16 -11.26 -6.22 -8.72
N THR A 17 -10.31 -5.38 -9.18
CA THR A 17 -9.67 -5.55 -10.49
C THR A 17 -8.54 -6.60 -10.50
N THR A 18 -8.05 -7.02 -9.32
CA THR A 18 -6.90 -7.93 -9.21
C THR A 18 -7.19 -9.22 -8.44
N GLU A 19 -8.44 -9.43 -8.01
CA GLU A 19 -8.86 -10.58 -7.18
C GLU A 19 -8.05 -10.77 -5.88
N ARG A 20 -7.41 -9.71 -5.40
CA ARG A 20 -6.62 -9.73 -4.15
C ARG A 20 -7.45 -9.23 -2.98
N SER A 21 -7.07 -9.61 -1.76
CA SER A 21 -7.71 -9.04 -0.56
C SER A 21 -7.33 -7.57 -0.38
N SER A 22 -8.29 -6.70 -0.08
CA SER A 22 -8.04 -5.26 0.17
C SER A 22 -7.03 -5.01 1.32
N LEU A 23 -6.83 -5.98 2.22
CA LEU A 23 -5.84 -5.91 3.31
C LEU A 23 -4.39 -6.05 2.81
N GLN A 24 -4.18 -6.57 1.61
CA GLN A 24 -2.85 -6.73 1.01
C GLN A 24 -2.36 -5.44 0.35
N PHE A 25 -3.14 -4.37 0.34
CA PHE A 25 -2.78 -3.10 -0.29
C PHE A 25 -2.22 -2.10 0.72
N SER A 26 -1.19 -1.36 0.29
CA SER A 26 -0.58 -0.33 1.12
C SER A 26 -1.44 0.94 1.15
N PHE A 27 -1.97 1.28 2.33
CA PHE A 27 -2.72 2.52 2.53
C PHE A 27 -1.87 3.77 2.28
N THR A 28 -0.63 3.80 2.79
CA THR A 28 0.27 4.96 2.65
C THR A 28 0.75 5.13 1.22
N SER A 29 1.02 4.03 0.50
CA SER A 29 1.35 4.09 -0.93
C SER A 29 0.17 4.62 -1.75
N THR A 30 -1.04 4.14 -1.47
CA THR A 30 -2.27 4.64 -2.11
C THR A 30 -2.46 6.13 -1.89
N LEU A 31 -2.25 6.61 -0.65
CA LEU A 31 -2.34 8.04 -0.32
C LEU A 31 -1.30 8.87 -1.09
N ARG A 32 -0.09 8.34 -1.29
CA ARG A 32 0.97 9.00 -2.06
C ARG A 32 0.60 9.11 -3.55
N ILE A 33 0.06 8.05 -4.14
CA ILE A 33 -0.42 8.03 -5.53
C ILE A 33 -1.55 9.04 -5.70
N LEU A 34 -2.56 8.99 -4.82
CA LEU A 34 -3.70 9.90 -4.88
C LEU A 34 -3.25 11.37 -4.80
N ARG A 35 -2.33 11.69 -3.87
CA ARG A 35 -1.79 13.05 -3.74
C ARG A 35 -1.10 13.54 -5.01
N ARG A 36 -0.33 12.67 -5.68
CA ARG A 36 0.29 12.98 -6.98
C ARG A 36 -0.76 13.19 -8.07
N ALA A 37 -1.81 12.37 -8.07
CA ALA A 37 -2.85 12.40 -9.09
C ALA A 37 -3.77 13.64 -9.02
N ILE A 38 -3.96 14.25 -7.84
CA ILE A 38 -4.88 15.40 -7.64
C ILE A 38 -4.63 16.51 -8.66
N SER A 39 -3.37 16.90 -8.87
CA SER A 39 -3.04 17.97 -9.83
C SER A 39 -3.45 17.62 -11.26
N GLY A 40 -3.28 16.35 -11.66
CA GLY A 40 -3.74 15.85 -12.95
C GLY A 40 -5.26 15.87 -13.08
N PHE A 41 -5.98 15.45 -12.03
CA PHE A 41 -7.45 15.51 -12.02
C PHE A 41 -8.01 16.94 -12.10
N GLN A 42 -7.32 17.91 -11.49
CA GLN A 42 -7.73 19.32 -11.55
C GLN A 42 -7.58 19.94 -12.94
N GLN A 43 -6.66 19.41 -13.75
CA GLN A 43 -6.37 19.89 -15.11
C GLN A 43 -7.06 19.06 -16.20
N ALA A 44 -7.60 17.89 -15.84
CA ALA A 44 -8.21 16.96 -16.78
C ALA A 44 -9.51 17.52 -17.37
N LEU A 45 -9.71 17.32 -18.67
CA LEU A 45 -11.00 17.58 -19.32
C LEU A 45 -12.05 16.61 -18.75
N PRO A 46 -13.32 17.02 -18.60
CA PRO A 46 -14.38 16.15 -18.07
C PRO A 46 -14.51 14.80 -18.81
N SER A 47 -14.31 14.80 -20.13
CA SER A 47 -14.32 13.60 -20.96
C SER A 47 -13.19 12.62 -20.68
N SER A 48 -12.05 13.10 -20.14
CA SER A 48 -10.88 12.30 -19.81
C SER A 48 -10.89 11.75 -18.38
N LEU A 49 -11.80 12.24 -17.52
CA LEU A 49 -11.90 11.80 -16.13
C LEU A 49 -12.09 10.28 -15.97
N PRO A 50 -12.92 9.59 -16.78
CA PRO A 50 -13.05 8.14 -16.66
C PRO A 50 -11.73 7.41 -16.93
N CYS A 51 -10.98 7.83 -17.96
CA CYS A 51 -9.67 7.25 -18.29
C CYS A 51 -8.65 7.51 -17.19
N PHE A 52 -8.58 8.74 -16.67
CA PHE A 52 -7.71 9.08 -15.54
C PHE A 52 -8.05 8.28 -14.28
N PHE A 53 -9.34 8.06 -14.03
CA PHE A 53 -9.80 7.25 -12.89
C PHE A 53 -9.44 5.77 -13.06
N TYR A 54 -9.57 5.22 -14.26
CA TYR A 54 -9.11 3.86 -14.55
C TYR A 54 -7.60 3.71 -14.37
N TRP A 55 -6.82 4.66 -14.88
CA TRP A 55 -5.37 4.71 -14.67
C TRP A 55 -5.01 4.77 -13.18
N LEU A 56 -5.70 5.59 -12.40
CA LEU A 56 -5.50 5.68 -10.95
C LEU A 56 -5.76 4.33 -10.26
N ILE A 57 -6.84 3.63 -10.62
CA ILE A 57 -7.15 2.30 -10.09
C ILE A 57 -6.04 1.32 -10.43
N SER A 58 -5.55 1.33 -11.68
CA SER A 58 -4.46 0.47 -12.13
C SER A 58 -3.16 0.74 -11.36
N GLU A 59 -2.80 2.00 -11.10
CA GLU A 59 -1.58 2.33 -10.34
C GLU A 59 -1.68 1.89 -8.87
N VAL A 60 -2.88 1.97 -8.28
CA VAL A 60 -3.14 1.46 -6.92
C VAL A 60 -3.13 -0.07 -6.89
N ALA A 61 -3.60 -0.73 -7.95
CA ALA A 61 -3.62 -2.19 -8.07
C ALA A 61 -2.22 -2.84 -7.98
N GLU A 62 -1.18 -2.08 -8.35
CA GLU A 62 0.22 -2.50 -8.26
C GLU A 62 0.83 -2.33 -6.85
N GLN A 63 0.16 -1.63 -5.91
CA GLN A 63 0.70 -1.33 -4.58
C GLN A 63 0.44 -2.43 -3.54
N ILE A 64 0.92 -3.64 -3.84
CA ILE A 64 0.81 -4.79 -2.95
C ILE A 64 1.87 -4.69 -1.85
N ILE A 65 1.46 -4.94 -0.61
CA ILE A 65 2.37 -5.12 0.51
C ILE A 65 3.04 -6.49 0.32
N PRO A 66 4.39 -6.56 0.25
CA PRO A 66 5.07 -7.84 0.15
C PRO A 66 4.74 -8.70 1.37
N ASN A 67 4.71 -10.02 1.17
CA ASN A 67 4.50 -10.93 2.28
C ASN A 67 5.53 -10.66 3.39
N ARG A 68 5.11 -10.77 4.65
CA ARG A 68 5.99 -10.55 5.80
C ARG A 68 7.12 -11.58 5.73
N GLN A 69 8.30 -11.15 5.33
CA GLN A 69 9.51 -11.97 5.42
C GLN A 69 9.90 -12.15 6.88
N GLY A 70 10.49 -13.30 7.21
CA GLY A 70 10.83 -13.74 8.56
C GLY A 70 11.56 -12.66 9.35
N ARG A 71 10.79 -11.89 10.12
CA ARG A 71 11.32 -10.78 10.90
C ARG A 71 11.82 -11.34 12.21
N THR A 72 13.12 -11.66 12.27
CA THR A 72 13.79 -11.90 13.54
C THR A 72 13.82 -10.57 14.29
N ASN A 73 13.04 -10.42 15.36
CA ASN A 73 13.06 -9.22 16.18
C ASN A 73 14.34 -9.26 17.04
N PRO A 74 15.40 -8.47 16.73
CA PRO A 74 16.66 -8.52 17.46
C PRO A 74 16.52 -8.17 18.95
N ARG A 75 15.40 -7.54 19.34
CA ARG A 75 15.08 -7.23 20.74
C ARG A 75 14.57 -8.43 21.54
N VAL A 76 14.05 -9.46 20.85
CA VAL A 76 13.54 -10.71 21.44
C VAL A 76 14.58 -11.82 21.39
N VAL A 77 15.64 -11.67 20.59
CA VAL A 77 16.77 -12.61 20.62
C VAL A 77 17.60 -12.30 21.86
N ASN A 78 17.47 -13.15 22.87
CA ASN A 78 18.36 -13.23 24.01
C ASN A 78 19.75 -13.61 23.47
N TRP A 79 20.74 -12.75 23.68
CA TRP A 79 22.14 -12.97 23.30
C TRP A 79 22.75 -14.08 24.16
N THR A 80 22.44 -15.34 23.88
CA THR A 80 23.19 -16.49 24.40
C THR A 80 24.43 -16.74 23.56
N PHE A 81 25.32 -15.75 23.47
CA PHE A 81 26.68 -15.93 23.00
C PHE A 81 27.63 -15.61 24.16
N GLY A 82 28.16 -16.64 24.82
CA GLY A 82 29.25 -16.44 25.78
C GLY A 82 29.42 -17.43 26.93
N ILE A 83 28.84 -18.65 26.91
CA ILE A 83 29.38 -19.72 27.78
C ILE A 83 30.47 -20.44 26.98
N ARG A 84 31.70 -19.93 27.06
CA ARG A 84 32.90 -20.70 26.71
C ARG A 84 34.01 -20.42 27.73
N ALA A 85 34.13 -21.39 28.64
CA ALA A 85 35.33 -21.92 29.27
C ALA A 85 36.47 -20.95 29.63
N THR A 86 36.70 -20.81 30.94
CA THR A 86 38.05 -20.80 31.49
C THR A 86 38.12 -21.83 32.61
N LYS A 87 39.03 -22.79 32.41
CA LYS A 87 39.51 -23.78 33.37
C LYS A 87 40.16 -23.10 34.56
#